data_AF-A0A952WWP8-F1
#
_entry.id   AF-A0A952WWP8-F1
#
_cell.length_a   1.000
_cell.length_b   1.000
_cell.length_c   1.000
_cell.angle_alpha   90.00
_cell.angle_beta   90.00
_cell.angle_gamma   90.00
#
_symmetry.space_group_name_H-M   'P 1'
#
loop_
_entity.id
_entity.type
_entity.pdbx_description
1 polymer ?
#
loop_
_entity_poly.entity_id
_entity_poly.type
_entity_poly.pdbx_seq_one_letter_code
_entity_poly.pdbx_strand_id
1 'polypeptide(L)'
;MDGKAVGGVVVLALVIAVFLGRGMLARDNFESKYLTEAYALVEHCDKYRKHQGYIIGICESAHEAAFQKAYTAGSRRRKAKFDENRYYPEFFRVMRERAITDGQYEVAESVTKLAEDFATGKVTLVPG
;
A
#
# COMPACT_ATOMS: atom_id res chain seq x y z
N MET A 1 17.94 49.35 14.20
CA MET A 1 17.08 48.21 14.54
C MET A 1 16.07 48.01 13.42
N ASP A 2 16.53 47.71 12.20
CA ASP A 2 16.95 46.38 11.70
C ASP A 2 15.78 45.61 11.06
N GLY A 3 15.34 46.10 9.90
CA GLY A 3 14.35 45.45 9.03
C GLY A 3 14.88 44.25 8.24
N LYS A 4 15.78 43.44 8.83
CA LYS A 4 16.47 42.32 8.15
C LYS A 4 15.99 40.92 8.55
N ALA A 5 14.97 40.78 9.41
CA ALA A 5 14.54 39.48 9.92
C ALA A 5 13.36 38.82 9.16
N VAL A 6 12.62 39.56 8.31
CA VAL A 6 11.36 39.07 7.74
C VAL A 6 11.54 38.22 6.47
N GLY A 7 12.65 38.39 5.74
CA GLY A 7 12.91 37.65 4.49
C GLY A 7 13.27 36.17 4.67
N GLY A 8 13.88 35.80 5.80
CA GLY A 8 14.34 34.42 6.04
C GLY A 8 13.22 33.44 6.40
N VAL A 9 12.18 33.91 7.08
CA VAL A 9 11.08 33.06 7.57
C VAL A 9 10.18 32.60 6.42
N VAL A 10 9.92 33.48 5.43
CA VAL A 10 9.09 33.15 4.27
C VAL A 10 9.77 32.12 3.36
N VAL A 11 11.09 32.24 3.16
CA VAL A 11 11.86 31.28 2.36
C VAL A 11 11.92 29.92 3.06
N LEU A 12 12.10 29.86 4.38
CA LEU A 12 12.11 28.61 5.13
C LEU A 12 10.75 27.89 5.08
N ALA A 13 9.63 28.63 5.20
CA ALA A 13 8.28 28.09 5.08
C ALA A 13 7.97 27.55 3.68
N LEU A 14 8.38 28.26 2.62
CA LEU A 14 8.26 27.79 1.23
C LEU A 14 9.08 26.53 0.98
N VAL A 15 10.29 26.46 1.54
CA VAL A 15 11.14 25.27 1.44
C VAL A 15 10.49 24.08 2.14
N ILE A 16 9.92 24.25 3.33
CA ILE A 16 9.19 23.18 4.05
C ILE A 16 7.94 22.73 3.28
N ALA A 17 7.15 23.67 2.74
CA ALA A 17 5.95 23.35 1.96
C ALA A 17 6.26 22.58 0.67
N VAL A 18 7.34 22.95 -0.03
CA VAL A 18 7.83 22.22 -1.22
C VAL A 18 8.39 20.84 -0.84
N PHE A 19 9.04 20.71 0.33
CA PHE A 19 9.55 19.42 0.82
C PHE A 19 8.44 18.45 1.22
N LEU A 20 7.36 18.93 1.84
CA LEU A 20 6.21 18.10 2.19
C LEU A 20 5.38 17.72 0.95
N GLY A 21 5.14 18.67 0.04
CA GLY A 21 4.29 18.43 -1.14
C GLY A 21 4.87 17.41 -2.13
N ARG A 22 6.20 17.37 -2.32
CA ARG A 22 6.83 16.45 -3.28
C ARG A 22 6.88 15.00 -2.78
N GLY A 23 6.93 14.79 -1.47
CA GLY A 23 6.87 13.46 -0.85
C GLY A 23 5.47 12.85 -0.88
N MET A 24 4.42 13.69 -0.83
CA MET A 24 3.02 13.25 -0.94
C MET A 24 2.68 12.80 -2.35
N LEU A 25 3.05 13.56 -3.39
CA LEU A 25 2.77 13.18 -4.79
C LEU A 25 3.38 11.82 -5.20
N ALA A 26 4.57 11.49 -4.70
CA ALA A 26 5.18 10.19 -4.97
C ALA A 26 4.46 9.05 -4.23
N ARG A 27 4.00 9.31 -3.00
CA ARG A 27 3.24 8.35 -2.20
C ARG A 27 1.92 8.01 -2.88
N ASP A 28 1.15 9.02 -3.28
CA ASP A 28 -0.18 8.84 -3.88
C ASP A 28 -0.12 7.99 -5.16
N ASN A 29 0.92 8.21 -5.98
CA ASN A 29 1.14 7.40 -7.18
C ASN A 29 1.45 5.93 -6.87
N PHE A 30 2.30 5.66 -5.85
CA PHE A 30 2.55 4.27 -5.43
C PHE A 30 1.30 3.64 -4.83
N GLU A 31 0.59 4.38 -3.97
CA GLU A 31 -0.60 3.91 -3.26
C GLU A 31 -1.67 3.46 -4.26
N SER A 32 -2.04 4.34 -5.21
CA SER A 32 -3.03 4.03 -6.25
C SER A 32 -2.60 2.86 -7.15
N LYS A 33 -1.31 2.80 -7.53
CA LYS A 33 -0.78 1.71 -8.34
C LYS A 33 -0.93 0.36 -7.63
N TYR A 34 -0.41 0.24 -6.41
CA TYR A 34 -0.43 -1.04 -5.68
C TYR A 34 -1.82 -1.42 -5.16
N LEU A 35 -2.72 -0.46 -4.97
CA LEU A 35 -4.13 -0.75 -4.68
C LEU A 35 -4.82 -1.37 -5.91
N THR A 36 -4.55 -0.84 -7.11
CA THR A 36 -5.08 -1.41 -8.36
C THR A 36 -4.55 -2.83 -8.59
N GLU A 37 -3.25 -3.05 -8.35
CA GLU A 37 -2.64 -4.39 -8.40
C GLU A 37 -3.23 -5.33 -7.36
N ALA A 38 -3.46 -4.85 -6.13
CA ALA A 38 -4.10 -5.64 -5.08
C ALA A 38 -5.52 -6.06 -5.47
N TYR A 39 -6.30 -5.17 -6.10
CA TYR A 39 -7.63 -5.51 -6.61
C TYR A 39 -7.59 -6.60 -7.66
N ALA A 40 -6.73 -6.46 -8.67
CA ALA A 40 -6.55 -7.49 -9.69
C ALA A 40 -6.13 -8.82 -9.07
N LEU A 41 -5.28 -8.79 -8.03
CA LEU A 41 -4.81 -9.98 -7.36
C LEU A 41 -5.93 -10.70 -6.58
N VAL A 42 -6.75 -9.97 -5.82
CA VAL A 42 -7.81 -10.60 -5.01
C VAL A 42 -8.95 -11.15 -5.87
N GLU A 43 -9.11 -10.70 -7.11
CA GLU A 43 -10.03 -11.32 -8.08
C GLU A 43 -9.69 -12.79 -8.37
N HIS A 44 -8.43 -13.20 -8.19
CA HIS A 44 -7.98 -14.58 -8.30
C HIS A 44 -8.29 -15.44 -7.07
N CYS A 45 -8.85 -14.88 -5.98
CA CYS A 45 -9.34 -15.70 -4.87
C CYS A 45 -10.49 -16.60 -5.35
N ASP A 46 -10.39 -17.91 -5.12
CA ASP A 46 -11.45 -18.90 -5.41
C ASP A 46 -12.83 -18.47 -4.85
N LYS A 47 -12.84 -17.79 -3.70
CA LYS A 47 -14.06 -17.32 -3.02
C LYS A 47 -14.48 -15.90 -3.41
N TYR A 48 -13.77 -15.24 -4.32
CA TYR A 48 -14.02 -13.85 -4.72
C TYR A 48 -15.48 -13.61 -5.12
N ARG A 49 -16.02 -14.39 -6.06
CA ARG A 49 -17.41 -14.21 -6.54
C ARG A 49 -18.46 -14.37 -5.44
N LYS A 50 -18.23 -15.25 -4.47
CA LYS A 50 -19.17 -15.53 -3.37
C LYS A 50 -19.10 -14.47 -2.27
N HIS A 51 -17.91 -13.91 -2.02
CA HIS A 51 -17.64 -12.99 -0.92
C HIS A 51 -17.09 -11.63 -1.40
N GLN A 52 -17.49 -11.19 -2.61
CA GLN A 52 -16.83 -10.08 -3.32
C GLN A 52 -16.74 -8.81 -2.47
N GLY A 53 -17.87 -8.32 -1.95
CA GLY A 53 -17.89 -7.10 -1.15
C GLY A 53 -17.04 -7.21 0.12
N TYR A 54 -17.03 -8.38 0.75
CA TYR A 54 -16.19 -8.63 1.94
C TYR A 54 -14.70 -8.63 1.58
N ILE A 55 -14.31 -9.36 0.53
CA ILE A 55 -12.92 -9.47 0.07
C ILE A 55 -12.37 -8.11 -0.37
N ILE A 56 -13.17 -7.32 -1.09
CA ILE A 56 -12.84 -5.93 -1.45
C ILE A 56 -12.61 -5.09 -0.19
N GLY A 57 -13.53 -5.14 0.78
CA GLY A 57 -13.40 -4.37 2.00
C GLY A 57 -12.14 -4.71 2.82
N ILE A 58 -11.82 -6.00 2.97
CA ILE A 58 -10.57 -6.38 3.66
C ILE A 58 -9.32 -6.08 2.81
N CYS A 59 -9.43 -6.10 1.47
CA CYS A 59 -8.33 -5.73 0.56
C CYS A 59 -7.89 -4.29 0.80
N GLU A 60 -8.81 -3.33 0.88
CA GLU A 60 -8.48 -1.92 1.13
C GLU A 60 -7.77 -1.74 2.48
N SER A 61 -8.30 -2.34 3.54
CA SER A 61 -7.69 -2.26 4.88
C SER A 61 -6.32 -2.93 4.95
N ALA A 62 -6.14 -4.05 4.25
CA ALA A 62 -4.88 -4.76 4.18
C ALA A 62 -3.86 -4.00 3.32
N HIS A 63 -4.31 -3.35 2.24
CA HIS A 63 -3.48 -2.48 1.42
C HIS A 63 -2.91 -1.34 2.24
N GLU A 64 -3.74 -0.60 2.97
CA GLU A 64 -3.27 0.53 3.80
C GLU A 64 -2.20 0.09 4.80
N ALA A 65 -2.45 -1.01 5.53
CA ALA A 65 -1.52 -1.56 6.52
C ALA A 65 -0.20 -2.04 5.89
N ALA A 66 -0.28 -2.76 4.77
CA ALA A 66 0.89 -3.29 4.08
C ALA A 66 1.70 -2.18 3.39
N PHE A 67 1.01 -1.23 2.76
CA PHE A 67 1.60 -0.08 2.09
C PHE A 67 2.38 0.77 3.07
N GLN A 68 1.82 1.07 4.25
CA GLN A 68 2.52 1.83 5.29
C GLN A 68 3.81 1.15 5.75
N LYS A 69 3.86 -0.19 5.77
CA LYS A 69 5.07 -0.95 6.16
C LYS A 69 6.08 -1.06 5.02
N ALA A 70 5.64 -1.14 3.77
CA ALA A 70 6.47 -1.27 2.59
C ALA A 70 7.00 0.06 2.06
N TYR A 71 6.28 1.16 2.30
CA TYR A 71 6.66 2.49 1.85
C TYR A 71 7.64 3.16 2.82
N THR A 72 8.79 3.55 2.29
CA THR A 72 9.74 4.42 2.98
C THR A 72 9.66 5.82 2.39
N ALA A 73 9.21 6.77 3.20
CA ALA A 73 9.16 8.18 2.83
C ALA A 73 10.57 8.68 2.45
N GLY A 74 10.66 9.36 1.30
CA GLY A 74 11.88 10.02 0.89
C GLY A 74 12.22 11.21 1.79
N SER A 75 13.49 11.61 1.79
CA SER A 75 13.96 12.85 2.41
C SER A 75 14.70 13.71 1.37
N ARG A 76 15.12 14.91 1.75
CA ARG A 76 15.91 15.81 0.87
C ARG A 76 17.12 15.14 0.21
N ARG A 77 17.68 14.09 0.83
CA ARG A 77 18.85 13.36 0.34
C ARG A 77 18.55 11.92 -0.11
N ARG A 78 17.32 11.41 0.08
CA ARG A 78 16.96 10.01 -0.22
C ARG A 78 15.63 9.97 -0.98
N LYS A 79 15.58 9.24 -2.09
CA LYS A 79 14.34 9.03 -2.83
C LYS A 79 13.36 8.19 -2.01
N ALA A 80 12.06 8.42 -2.20
CA ALA A 80 11.03 7.52 -1.71
C ALA A 80 11.24 6.13 -2.31
N LYS A 81 11.03 5.09 -1.52
CA LYS A 81 11.20 3.69 -1.94
C LYS A 81 9.99 2.88 -1.52
N PHE A 82 9.56 1.99 -2.39
CA PHE A 82 8.58 0.95 -2.10
C PHE A 82 9.28 -0.42 -2.11
N ASP A 83 8.92 -1.28 -1.16
CA ASP A 83 9.48 -2.63 -1.04
C ASP A 83 8.39 -3.68 -1.27
N GLU A 84 8.29 -4.17 -2.51
CA GLU A 84 7.30 -5.18 -2.91
C GLU A 84 7.47 -6.50 -2.16
N ASN A 85 8.71 -6.88 -1.83
CA ASN A 85 9.01 -8.11 -1.08
C ASN A 85 8.48 -8.04 0.35
N ARG A 86 8.27 -6.83 0.87
CA ARG A 86 7.63 -6.61 2.17
C ARG A 86 6.11 -6.42 2.04
N TYR A 87 5.67 -5.80 0.96
CA TYR A 87 4.27 -5.48 0.73
C TYR A 87 3.38 -6.72 0.62
N TYR A 88 3.65 -7.61 -0.35
CA TYR A 88 2.74 -8.73 -0.63
C TYR A 88 2.61 -9.74 0.52
N PRO A 89 3.71 -10.17 1.19
CA PRO A 89 3.58 -11.06 2.34
C PRO A 89 2.76 -10.44 3.48
N GLU A 90 2.94 -9.15 3.73
CA GLU A 90 2.20 -8.43 4.75
C GLU A 90 0.72 -8.24 4.38
N PHE A 91 0.45 -7.90 3.13
CA PHE A 91 -0.89 -7.76 2.57
C PHE A 91 -1.72 -9.05 2.77
N PHE A 92 -1.19 -10.19 2.32
CA PHE A 92 -1.86 -11.49 2.48
C PHE A 92 -2.00 -11.89 3.95
N ARG A 93 -0.99 -11.62 4.77
CA ARG A 93 -1.05 -11.87 6.23
C ARG A 93 -2.22 -11.13 6.86
N VAL A 94 -2.36 -9.83 6.59
CA VAL A 94 -3.42 -8.99 7.16
C VAL A 94 -4.81 -9.42 6.66
N MET A 95 -4.97 -9.69 5.36
CA MET A 95 -6.24 -10.20 4.83
C MET A 95 -6.68 -11.50 5.52
N ARG A 96 -5.75 -12.46 5.65
CA ARG A 96 -6.02 -13.75 6.30
C ARG A 96 -6.37 -13.58 7.78
N GLU A 97 -5.61 -12.79 8.52
CA GLU A 97 -5.87 -12.51 9.93
C GLU A 97 -7.23 -11.86 10.14
N ARG A 98 -7.61 -10.93 9.25
CA ARG A 98 -8.92 -10.29 9.32
C ARG A 98 -10.05 -11.27 9.02
N ALA A 99 -9.90 -12.08 7.96
CA ALA A 99 -10.85 -13.13 7.62
C ALA A 99 -11.06 -14.14 8.76
N ILE A 100 -9.99 -14.55 9.45
CA ILE A 100 -10.07 -15.42 10.64
C ILE A 100 -10.80 -14.72 11.78
N THR A 101 -10.43 -13.46 12.06
CA THR A 101 -11.03 -12.66 13.14
C THR A 101 -12.54 -12.46 12.94
N ASP A 102 -12.97 -12.26 11.71
CA ASP A 102 -14.38 -12.06 11.35
C ASP A 102 -15.15 -13.39 11.14
N GLY A 103 -14.50 -14.54 11.37
CA GLY A 103 -15.10 -15.88 11.23
C GLY A 103 -15.30 -16.35 9.77
N GLN A 104 -14.71 -15.66 8.80
CA GLN A 104 -14.77 -15.98 7.37
C GLN A 104 -13.66 -16.96 6.98
N TYR A 105 -13.64 -18.16 7.59
CA TYR A 105 -12.57 -19.14 7.41
C TYR A 105 -12.38 -19.61 5.96
N GLU A 106 -13.47 -19.75 5.18
CA GLU A 106 -13.38 -20.07 3.74
C GLU A 106 -12.60 -19.02 2.95
N VAL A 107 -12.76 -17.73 3.31
CA VAL A 107 -12.01 -16.63 2.69
C VAL A 107 -10.55 -16.68 3.13
N ALA A 108 -10.28 -16.93 4.41
CA ALA A 108 -8.92 -17.05 4.93
C ALA A 108 -8.12 -18.16 4.24
N GLU A 109 -8.75 -19.32 4.01
CA GLU A 109 -8.15 -20.44 3.27
C GLU A 109 -7.89 -20.04 1.81
N SER A 110 -8.87 -19.43 1.14
CA SER A 110 -8.73 -18.95 -0.24
C SER A 110 -7.61 -17.93 -0.39
N VAL A 111 -7.46 -17.01 0.55
CA VAL A 111 -6.37 -16.01 0.57
C VAL A 111 -5.02 -16.68 0.81
N THR A 112 -4.96 -17.70 1.66
CA THR A 112 -3.73 -18.46 1.92
C THR A 112 -3.24 -19.15 0.65
N LYS A 113 -4.15 -19.82 -0.06
CA LYS A 113 -3.85 -20.47 -1.34
C LYS A 113 -3.42 -19.46 -2.40
N LEU A 114 -4.09 -18.31 -2.49
CA LEU A 114 -3.68 -17.23 -3.39
C LEU A 114 -2.26 -16.73 -3.08
N ALA A 115 -1.90 -16.60 -1.80
CA ALA A 115 -0.56 -16.18 -1.39
C ALA A 115 0.51 -17.21 -1.81
N GLU A 116 0.23 -18.51 -1.70
CA GLU A 116 1.11 -19.59 -2.17
C GLU A 116 1.24 -19.61 -3.69
N ASP A 117 0.13 -19.47 -4.42
CA ASP A 117 0.12 -19.42 -5.87
C ASP A 117 0.84 -18.18 -6.41
N PHE A 118 0.76 -17.05 -5.71
CA PHE A 118 1.55 -15.85 -5.99
C PHE A 118 3.04 -16.06 -5.72
N ALA A 119 3.40 -16.64 -4.56
CA ALA A 119 4.79 -16.91 -4.20
C ALA A 119 5.48 -17.91 -5.14
N THR A 120 4.71 -18.84 -5.72
CA THR A 120 5.19 -19.81 -6.72
C THR A 120 5.12 -19.30 -8.16
N GLY A 121 4.61 -18.09 -8.39
CA GLY A 121 4.51 -17.49 -9.73
C GLY A 121 3.42 -18.09 -10.62
N LYS A 122 2.49 -18.87 -10.06
CA LYS A 122 1.31 -19.34 -10.81
C LYS A 122 0.30 -18.21 -11.06
N VAL A 123 0.19 -17.31 -10.09
CA VAL A 123 -0.49 -16.03 -10.25
C VAL A 123 0.58 -14.96 -10.33
N THR A 124 0.58 -14.21 -11.43
CA THR A 124 1.51 -13.09 -11.64
C THR A 124 0.71 -11.84 -11.92
N LEU A 125 1.23 -10.71 -11.46
CA LEU A 125 0.70 -9.42 -11.85
C LEU A 125 1.10 -9.20 -13.31
N VAL A 126 0.10 -9.02 -14.19
CA VAL A 126 0.38 -8.66 -15.57
C VAL A 126 1.07 -7.30 -15.53
N PRO A 127 2.27 -7.14 -16.12
CA PRO A 127 2.86 -5.82 -16.24
C PRO A 127 1.96 -4.99 -17.16
N GLY A 128 1.29 -3.99 -16.59
CA GLY A 128 0.57 -2.96 -17.35
C GLY A 128 1.51 -2.07 -18.14
#